data_AF-K4ANT5-F1
#
_entry.id   AF-K4ANT5-F1
#
_cell.length_a   1.000
_cell.length_b   1.000
_cell.length_c   1.000
_cell.angle_alpha   90.00
_cell.angle_beta   90.00
_cell.angle_gamma   90.00
#
_symmetry.space_group_name_H-M   'P 1'
#
loop_
_entity.id
_entity.type
_entity.pdbx_description
1 polymer ?
#
loop_
_entity_poly.entity_id
_entity_poly.type
_entity_poly.pdbx_seq_one_letter_code
_entity_poly.pdbx_strand_id
1 'polypeptide(L)' 'MIGGMVETRIAMGFAGHLAAGLGCFSFVDLYTPHLLSEDPVYGGYEAFEPLSYKFTNARGHGGFLHLDNDESVYHSYP' A
#
# COMPACT_ATOMS: atom_id res chain seq x y z
N MET A 1 10.83 -9.17 -13.46
CA MET A 1 9.49 -8.58 -13.32
C MET A 1 9.04 -8.75 -11.88
N ILE A 2 8.35 -7.77 -11.31
CA ILE A 2 7.71 -7.87 -10.00
C ILE A 2 6.24 -7.46 -10.12
N GLY A 3 5.38 -8.16 -9.41
CA GLY A 3 3.96 -7.86 -9.27
C GLY A 3 3.39 -8.60 -8.08
N GLY A 4 2.07 -8.80 -8.05
CA GLY A 4 1.40 -9.54 -6.98
C GLY A 4 -0.04 -9.89 -7.34
N MET A 5 -0.81 -10.29 -6.33
CA MET A 5 -2.22 -10.59 -6.52
C MET A 5 -3.06 -9.30 -6.50
N VAL A 6 -4.39 -9.44 -6.38
CA VAL A 6 -5.27 -8.30 -6.06
C VAL A 6 -5.05 -7.93 -4.60
N GLU A 7 -4.11 -7.02 -4.36
CA GLU A 7 -3.63 -6.63 -3.04
C GLU A 7 -3.80 -5.13 -2.82
N THR A 8 -3.82 -4.71 -1.55
CA THR A 8 -3.89 -3.30 -1.17
C THR A 8 -2.51 -2.63 -1.26
N ARG A 9 -2.45 -1.31 -1.00
CA ARG A 9 -1.17 -0.56 -0.94
C ARG A 9 -0.20 -1.06 0.13
N ILE A 10 -0.62 -1.89 1.10
CA ILE A 10 0.29 -2.50 2.07
C ILE A 10 1.30 -3.41 1.36
N ALA A 11 0.81 -4.46 0.71
CA ALA A 11 1.67 -5.45 0.07
C ALA A 11 2.29 -4.91 -1.23
N MET A 12 1.53 -4.15 -2.02
CA MET A 12 2.03 -3.51 -3.23
C MET A 12 3.10 -2.45 -2.92
N GLY A 13 2.96 -1.71 -1.83
CA GLY A 13 3.97 -0.76 -1.36
C GLY A 13 5.25 -1.45 -0.89
N PHE A 14 5.13 -2.58 -0.17
CA PHE A 14 6.27 -3.41 0.18
C PHE A 14 7.01 -3.93 -1.06
N ALA A 15 6.29 -4.48 -2.04
CA ALA A 15 6.86 -4.93 -3.31
C ALA A 15 7.55 -3.78 -4.06
N GLY A 16 6.97 -2.58 -4.03
CA GLY A 16 7.57 -1.37 -4.57
C GLY A 16 8.92 -1.02 -3.92
N HIS A 17 9.01 -1.07 -2.59
CA HIS A 17 10.27 -0.90 -1.87
C HIS A 17 11.30 -1.99 -2.24
N LEU A 18 10.88 -3.25 -2.38
CA LEU A 18 11.75 -4.34 -2.82
C LEU A 18 12.31 -4.08 -4.23
N ALA A 19 11.45 -3.62 -5.14
CA ALA A 19 11.83 -3.30 -6.51
C ALA A 19 12.85 -2.15 -6.57
N ALA A 20 12.56 -1.05 -5.88
CA ALA A 20 13.41 0.13 -5.82
C ALA A 20 14.74 -0.14 -5.10
N GLY A 21 14.73 -0.97 -4.04
CA GLY A 21 15.92 -1.31 -3.27
C GLY A 21 16.86 -2.28 -3.97
N LEU A 22 16.33 -3.31 -4.65
CA LEU A 22 17.15 -4.30 -5.37
C LEU A 22 17.58 -3.83 -6.76
N GLY A 23 16.76 -3.03 -7.46
CA GLY A 23 17.08 -2.47 -8.77
C GLY A 23 17.23 -3.50 -9.91
N CYS A 24 16.87 -4.76 -9.69
CA CYS A 24 17.06 -5.86 -10.66
C CYS A 24 15.83 -6.18 -11.50
N PHE A 25 14.77 -5.36 -11.42
CA PHE A 25 13.51 -5.59 -12.12
C PHE A 25 13.34 -4.65 -13.31
N SER A 26 13.26 -5.22 -14.52
CA SER A 26 13.00 -4.44 -15.75
C SER A 26 11.52 -4.06 -15.96
N PHE A 27 10.61 -4.70 -15.23
CA PHE A 27 9.16 -4.50 -15.34
C PHE A 27 8.52 -4.54 -13.96
N VAL A 28 7.62 -3.58 -13.70
CA VAL A 28 6.92 -3.37 -12.42
C VAL A 28 5.42 -3.33 -12.68
N ASP A 29 4.69 -4.25 -12.06
CA ASP A 29 3.24 -4.42 -12.18
C ASP A 29 2.59 -4.31 -10.78
N LEU A 30 2.37 -3.08 -10.30
CA LEU A 30 1.89 -2.79 -8.94
C LEU A 30 0.62 -1.91 -8.92
N TYR A 31 -0.23 -2.05 -9.94
CA TYR A 31 -1.38 -1.16 -10.13
C TYR A 31 -2.67 -1.62 -9.44
N THR A 32 -2.71 -2.86 -8.90
CA THR A 32 -3.94 -3.44 -8.34
C THR A 32 -4.64 -2.61 -7.26
N PRO A 33 -3.97 -1.76 -6.44
CA PRO A 33 -4.68 -0.89 -5.51
C PRO A 33 -5.59 0.14 -6.18
N HIS A 34 -5.33 0.51 -7.44
CA HIS A 34 -6.21 1.42 -8.21
C HIS A 34 -7.50 0.74 -8.67
N LEU A 35 -7.56 -0.59 -8.61
CA LEU A 35 -8.77 -1.36 -8.96
C LEU A 35 -9.71 -1.53 -7.76
N LEU A 36 -9.28 -1.16 -6.56
CA LEU A 36 -10.11 -1.21 -5.36
C LEU A 36 -11.09 -0.03 -5.37
N SER A 37 -12.32 -0.26 -4.96
CA SER A 37 -13.33 0.81 -4.83
C SER A 37 -12.93 1.85 -3.79
N GLU A 38 -12.21 1.42 -2.76
CA GLU A 38 -11.71 2.23 -1.66
C GLU A 38 -10.29 1.78 -1.31
N ASP A 39 -9.50 2.73 -0.84
CA ASP A 39 -8.13 2.49 -0.43
C ASP A 39 -8.04 2.57 1.10
N PRO A 40 -7.97 1.42 1.80
CA PRO A 40 -8.00 1.37 3.26
C PRO A 40 -6.66 1.76 3.90
N VAL A 41 -5.67 2.20 3.12
CA VAL A 41 -4.28 2.39 3.59
C VAL A 41 -3.96 3.87 3.76
N TYR A 42 -3.59 4.29 4.98
CA TYR A 42 -2.93 5.58 5.23
C TYR A 42 -1.43 5.50 5.00
N GLY A 43 -0.84 6.59 4.49
CA GLY A 43 0.59 6.65 4.21
C GLY A 43 1.01 5.74 3.05
N GLY A 44 2.21 5.18 3.14
CA GLY A 44 2.81 4.35 2.09
C GLY A 44 3.38 5.16 0.94
N TYR A 45 3.37 4.57 -0.26
CA TYR A 45 3.83 5.24 -1.48
C TYR A 45 2.74 6.12 -2.08
N GLU A 46 3.18 7.15 -2.81
CA GLU A 46 2.34 7.96 -3.68
C GLU A 46 2.49 7.43 -5.11
N ALA A 47 1.38 7.16 -5.79
CA ALA A 47 1.36 6.85 -7.22
C ALA A 47 0.90 8.08 -8.02
N PHE A 48 1.61 8.39 -9.09
CA PHE A 48 1.24 9.42 -10.05
C PHE A 48 1.18 8.83 -11.46
N GLU A 49 0.32 9.42 -12.28
CA GLU A 49 0.34 9.15 -13.72
C GLU A 49 1.64 9.70 -14.35
N PRO A 50 2.20 9.04 -15.39
CA PRO A 50 1.69 7.86 -16.09
C PRO A 50 2.35 6.55 -15.60
N LEU A 51 2.55 6.34 -14.28
CA LEU A 51 3.19 5.18 -13.58
C LEU A 51 4.51 5.55 -12.86
N SER A 52 4.52 6.63 -12.10
CA SER A 52 5.62 6.91 -11.16
C SER A 52 5.20 6.61 -9.72
N TYR A 53 6.05 5.88 -9.01
CA TYR A 53 5.88 5.55 -7.60
C TYR A 53 6.90 6.34 -6.78
N LYS A 54 6.44 7.11 -5.81
CA LYS A 54 7.29 7.88 -4.90
C LYS A 54 7.18 7.30 -3.51
N PHE A 55 8.30 6.81 -3.02
CA PHE A 55 8.42 6.30 -1.65
C PHE A 55 8.86 7.42 -0.72
N THR A 56 8.23 7.50 0.44
CA THR A 56 8.60 8.44 1.49
C THR A 56 9.69 7.84 2.38
N ASN A 57 10.46 8.69 3.08
CA ASN A 57 11.47 8.22 4.05
C ASN A 57 10.82 7.88 5.41
N ALA A 58 9.71 7.14 5.38
CA ALA A 58 9.06 6.61 6.56
C ALA A 58 9.72 5.29 6.99
N ARG A 59 9.58 4.93 8.27
CA ARG A 59 10.06 3.62 8.76
C ARG A 59 9.19 2.49 8.20
N GLY A 60 9.81 1.34 7.89
CA GLY A 60 9.10 0.19 7.30
C GLY A 60 8.62 0.48 5.88
N HIS A 61 7.48 -0.08 5.48
CA HIS A 61 6.84 0.24 4.19
C HIS A 61 5.93 1.49 4.25
N GLY A 62 5.88 2.17 5.40
CA GLY A 62 5.21 3.47 5.59
C GLY A 62 3.68 3.48 5.55
N GLY A 63 3.02 2.35 5.32
CA GLY A 63 1.55 2.24 5.19
C GLY A 63 0.89 1.65 6.43
N PHE A 64 -0.34 2.06 6.73
CA PHE A 64 -1.14 1.60 7.87
C PHE A 64 -2.60 1.41 7.46
N LEU A 65 -3.29 0.37 7.95
CA LEU A 65 -4.71 0.20 7.68
C LEU A 65 -5.54 1.21 8.49
N HIS A 66 -6.66 1.66 7.93
CA HIS A 66 -7.78 2.17 8.71
C HIS A 66 -8.32 0.99 9.52
N LEU A 67 -7.85 0.83 10.76
CA LEU A 67 -8.58 0.03 11.73
C LEU A 67 -9.67 0.95 12.23
N ASP A 68 -10.92 0.59 11.98
CA ASP A 68 -12.05 1.32 12.55
C ASP A 68 -11.79 1.45 14.05
N ASN A 69 -11.70 2.68 14.54
CA ASN A 69 -12.04 2.96 15.93
C ASN A 69 -13.53 2.69 16.04
N ASP A 70 -13.89 1.41 16.11
CA ASP A 70 -15.26 1.00 16.34
C ASP A 70 -15.57 1.28 17.81
N GLU A 71 -15.76 2.57 18.15
CA GLU A 71 -16.25 3.02 19.45
C GLU A 71 -17.62 2.39 19.77
N SER A 72 -18.29 1.78 18.78
CA SER A 72 -19.52 1.01 18.98
C SER A 72 -19.32 -0.29 19.76
N VAL A 73 -18.09 -0.85 19.79
CA VAL A 73 -17.80 -2.08 20.55
C VAL A 73 -17.64 -1.82 22.05
N TYR A 74 -17.32 -0.58 22.46
CA TYR A 74 -17.20 -0.23 23.88
C TYR A 74 -18.53 0.16 24.55
N HIS A 75 -19.61 0.35 23.78
CA HIS A 75 -20.91 0.76 24.31
C HIS A 75 -21.86 -0.40 24.65
N SER A 76 -21.40 -1.65 24.61
CA SER A 76 -22.25 -2.84 24.82
C SER A 76 -21.87 -3.71 26.02
N TYR A 77 -21.20 -3.16 27.04
CA TYR A 77 -21.10 -3.80 28.37
C TYR A 77 -21.93 -3.02 29.41
N PRO A 78 -22.93 -3.65 30.07
CA PRO A 78 -23.65 -3.05 31.19
C PRO A 78 -22.77 -2.92 32.44
#